data_AF-A0A3M5H1W0-F1
#
_entry.id   AF-A0A3M5H1W0-F1
#
_cell.length_a   1.000
_cell.length_b   1.000
_cell.length_c   1.000
_cell.angle_alpha   90.00
_cell.angle_beta   90.00
_cell.angle_gamma   90.00
#
_symmetry.space_group_name_H-M   'P 1'
#
loop_
_entity.id
_entity.type
_entity.pdbx_description
1 polymer ?
#
loop_
_entity_poly.entity_id
_entity_poly.type
_entity_poly.pdbx_seq_one_letter_code
_entity_poly.pdbx_strand_id
1 'polypeptide(L)'
;MNALLTRLALITLLCSPMVQAQPSAYPVTVQSCDRSVTFTAAPQRAVSNDVNLTKMMVALGLQSHMVGYSGITGWNKPDQALLRDLGNLPELASKYPSLETLLNANADFYFAGWNRAACGCKSPVLTIA
;
A
#
# COMPACT_ATOMS: atom_id res chain seq x y z
N MET A 1 53.65 -8.40 4.06
CA MET A 1 52.92 -7.11 4.00
C MET A 1 51.56 -7.20 3.29
N ASN A 2 51.35 -8.09 2.30
CA ASN A 2 50.06 -8.17 1.58
C ASN A 2 48.91 -8.87 2.33
N ALA A 3 49.20 -9.73 3.32
CA ALA A 3 48.16 -10.45 4.08
C ALA A 3 47.49 -9.59 5.18
N LEU A 4 48.12 -8.46 5.57
CA LEU A 4 47.56 -7.52 6.54
C LEU A 4 46.55 -6.57 5.85
N LEU A 5 46.87 -6.15 4.62
CA LEU A 5 46.03 -5.28 3.80
C LEU A 5 44.72 -5.95 3.34
N THR A 6 44.75 -7.25 3.03
CA THR A 6 43.54 -8.01 2.67
C THR A 6 42.61 -8.24 3.85
N ARG A 7 43.12 -8.32 5.08
CA ARG A 7 42.30 -8.45 6.29
C ARG A 7 41.57 -7.16 6.65
N LEU A 8 42.16 -5.98 6.41
CA LEU A 8 41.48 -4.70 6.61
C LEU A 8 40.34 -4.48 5.61
N ALA A 9 40.49 -4.95 4.36
CA ALA A 9 39.46 -4.80 3.33
C ALA A 9 38.21 -5.70 3.57
N LEU A 10 38.36 -6.80 4.31
CA LEU A 10 37.24 -7.70 4.62
C LEU A 10 36.38 -7.22 5.79
N ILE A 11 36.93 -6.36 6.67
CA ILE A 11 36.23 -5.83 7.85
C ILE A 11 35.31 -4.64 7.48
N THR A 12 35.64 -3.88 6.44
CA THR A 12 34.82 -2.74 5.99
C THR A 12 33.55 -3.12 5.23
N LEU A 13 33.44 -4.36 4.73
CA LEU A 13 32.27 -4.82 3.97
C LEU A 13 31.08 -5.24 4.85
N LEU A 14 31.27 -5.40 6.16
CA LEU A 14 30.23 -5.83 7.11
C LEU A 14 29.44 -4.66 7.72
N CYS A 15 29.80 -3.41 7.41
CA CYS A 15 29.17 -2.22 7.98
C CYS A 15 28.44 -1.43 6.90
N SER A 16 27.56 -2.09 6.13
CA SER A 16 26.53 -1.36 5.40
C SER A 16 25.44 -0.96 6.40
N PRO A 17 25.13 0.33 6.56
CA PRO A 17 23.98 0.72 7.36
C PRO A 17 22.74 0.16 6.66
N MET A 18 22.11 -0.83 7.28
CA MET A 18 20.77 -1.23 6.90
C MET A 18 19.90 0.01 7.11
N VAL A 19 19.43 0.61 6.02
CA VAL A 19 18.39 1.63 6.07
C VAL A 19 17.12 0.92 6.53
N GLN A 20 16.95 0.83 7.85
CA GLN A 20 15.71 0.38 8.46
C GLN A 20 14.72 1.51 8.32
N ALA A 21 13.61 1.27 7.61
CA ALA A 21 12.44 2.13 7.69
C ALA A 21 12.07 2.26 9.18
N GLN A 22 12.25 3.45 9.76
CA GLN A 22 11.85 3.70 11.14
C GLN A 22 10.32 3.63 11.19
N PRO A 23 9.72 2.93 12.17
CA PRO A 23 8.30 3.05 12.41
C PRO A 23 7.97 4.52 12.57
N SER A 24 7.02 5.04 11.78
CA SER A 24 6.49 6.37 12.03
C SER A 24 5.85 6.34 13.43
N ALA A 25 6.27 7.25 14.32
CA ALA A 25 5.55 7.46 15.56
C ALA A 25 4.13 7.92 15.22
N TYR A 26 3.12 7.20 15.71
CA TYR A 26 1.73 7.61 15.59
C TYR A 26 1.39 8.62 16.69
N PRO A 27 0.49 9.59 16.44
CA PRO A 27 -0.33 9.74 15.23
C PRO A 27 0.42 10.32 14.02
N VAL A 28 0.02 9.90 12.81
CA VAL A 28 0.52 10.44 11.54
C VAL A 28 -0.61 11.16 10.82
N THR A 29 -0.44 12.44 10.55
CA THR A 29 -1.38 13.23 9.75
C THR A 29 -0.88 13.36 8.32
N VAL A 30 -1.69 12.92 7.37
CA VAL A 30 -1.43 12.99 5.93
C VAL A 30 -2.43 13.96 5.30
N GLN A 31 -1.93 14.90 4.51
CA GLN A 31 -2.79 15.71 3.66
C GLN A 31 -3.24 14.86 2.47
N SER A 32 -4.54 14.57 2.41
CA SER A 32 -5.17 13.89 1.29
C SER A 32 -6.13 14.88 0.64
N CYS A 33 -5.68 15.48 -0.47
CA CYS A 33 -6.39 16.54 -1.16
C CYS A 33 -6.66 17.79 -0.30
N ASP A 34 -7.94 18.14 -0.12
CA ASP A 34 -8.45 19.26 0.66
C ASP A 34 -8.70 18.91 2.13
N ARG A 35 -8.38 17.69 2.56
CA ARG A 35 -8.53 17.26 3.96
C ARG A 35 -7.24 16.71 4.56
N SER A 36 -7.11 16.88 5.86
CA SER A 36 -6.08 16.21 6.66
C SER A 36 -6.69 14.95 7.28
N VAL A 37 -6.06 13.80 7.07
CA VAL A 37 -6.46 12.52 7.66
C VAL A 37 -5.40 12.11 8.67
N THR A 38 -5.81 11.82 9.90
CA THR A 38 -4.89 11.40 10.97
C THR A 38 -5.08 9.93 11.26
N PHE A 39 -4.01 9.16 11.11
CA PHE A 39 -3.94 7.76 11.47
C PHE A 39 -3.34 7.66 12.88
N THR A 40 -4.03 6.98 13.79
CA THR A 40 -3.54 6.73 15.16
C THR A 40 -2.78 5.41 15.29
N ALA A 41 -2.88 4.55 14.27
CA ALA A 41 -2.14 3.31 14.11
C ALA A 41 -2.00 2.98 12.61
N ALA A 42 -1.15 2.00 12.28
CA ALA A 42 -1.03 1.49 10.93
C ALA A 42 -2.32 0.78 10.50
N PRO A 43 -2.87 1.02 9.30
CA PRO A 43 -3.99 0.25 8.78
C PRO A 43 -3.73 -1.25 8.78
N GLN A 44 -4.74 -2.04 9.13
CA GLN A 44 -4.66 -3.50 9.16
C GLN A 44 -5.65 -4.15 8.18
N ARG A 45 -6.61 -3.37 7.67
CA ARG A 45 -7.71 -3.83 6.81
C ARG A 45 -7.86 -2.90 5.62
N ALA A 46 -6.79 -2.77 4.86
CA ALA A 46 -6.73 -1.91 3.69
C ALA A 46 -7.45 -2.51 2.47
N VAL A 47 -8.08 -1.64 1.70
CA VAL A 47 -8.62 -1.93 0.37
C VAL A 47 -7.99 -0.97 -0.63
N SER A 48 -7.41 -1.49 -1.71
CA SER A 48 -6.94 -0.65 -2.83
C SER A 48 -8.01 -0.57 -3.93
N ASN A 49 -8.02 0.52 -4.67
CA ASN A 49 -8.81 0.64 -5.89
C ASN A 49 -7.97 1.15 -7.04
N ASP A 50 -8.14 0.52 -8.21
CA ASP A 50 -7.35 0.71 -9.44
C ASP A 50 -6.02 -0.06 -9.46
N VAL A 51 -5.59 -0.42 -10.67
CA VAL A 51 -4.36 -1.18 -10.94
C VAL A 51 -3.13 -0.44 -10.41
N ASN A 52 -3.05 0.88 -10.58
CA ASN A 52 -1.86 1.64 -10.22
C ASN A 52 -1.64 1.65 -8.69
N LEU A 53 -2.70 1.94 -7.93
CA LEU A 53 -2.62 2.00 -6.47
C LEU A 53 -2.43 0.61 -5.86
N THR A 54 -3.07 -0.40 -6.45
CA THR A 54 -2.88 -1.80 -6.04
C THR A 54 -1.44 -2.25 -6.27
N LYS A 55 -0.85 -1.93 -7.43
CA LYS A 55 0.58 -2.19 -7.71
C LYS A 55 1.51 -1.48 -6.73
N MET A 56 1.18 -0.25 -6.32
CA MET A 56 1.96 0.46 -5.30
C MET A 56 1.94 -0.26 -3.95
N MET A 57 0.76 -0.70 -3.49
CA MET A 57 0.66 -1.45 -2.23
C MET A 57 1.43 -2.77 -2.28
N VAL A 58 1.35 -3.49 -3.40
CA VAL A 58 2.12 -4.71 -3.64
C VAL A 58 3.63 -4.45 -3.66
N ALA A 59 4.08 -3.39 -4.33
CA ALA A 59 5.49 -3.02 -4.40
C ALA A 59 6.08 -2.62 -3.02
N LEU A 60 5.23 -2.12 -2.12
CA LEU A 60 5.59 -1.82 -0.73
C LEU A 60 5.49 -3.03 0.21
N GLY A 61 5.06 -4.20 -0.29
CA GLY A 61 4.91 -5.41 0.53
C GLY A 61 3.74 -5.36 1.52
N LEU A 62 2.69 -4.57 1.24
CA LEU A 62 1.60 -4.30 2.18
C LEU A 62 0.44 -5.31 2.12
N GLN A 63 0.56 -6.40 1.37
CA GLN A 63 -0.53 -7.37 1.18
C GLN A 63 -1.05 -7.97 2.49
N SER A 64 -0.20 -8.11 3.51
CA SER A 64 -0.60 -8.58 4.85
C SER A 64 -1.48 -7.59 5.62
N HIS A 65 -1.50 -6.32 5.22
CA HIS A 65 -2.36 -5.27 5.76
C HIS A 65 -3.63 -5.07 4.92
N MET A 66 -3.85 -5.88 3.89
CA MET A 66 -4.98 -5.75 2.98
C MET A 66 -6.06 -6.79 3.29
N VAL A 67 -7.31 -6.40 3.06
CA VAL A 67 -8.49 -7.29 3.10
C VAL A 67 -9.15 -7.46 1.73
N GLY A 68 -8.72 -6.69 0.74
CA GLY A 68 -9.16 -6.86 -0.64
C GLY A 68 -8.67 -5.75 -1.56
N TYR A 69 -9.11 -5.83 -2.81
CA TYR A 69 -8.86 -4.81 -3.82
C TYR A 69 -10.09 -4.63 -4.71
N SER A 70 -10.11 -3.57 -5.53
CA SER A 70 -11.17 -3.33 -6.50
C SER A 70 -10.65 -2.65 -7.77
N GLY A 71 -11.46 -2.72 -8.83
CA GLY A 71 -11.20 -1.93 -10.04
C GLY A 71 -10.16 -2.53 -10.97
N ILE A 72 -9.87 -3.83 -10.89
CA ILE A 72 -8.87 -4.51 -11.71
C ILE A 72 -9.52 -5.13 -12.94
N THR A 73 -10.55 -5.94 -12.76
CA THR A 73 -11.20 -6.69 -13.85
C THR A 73 -12.21 -5.87 -14.66
N GLY A 74 -12.75 -4.78 -14.10
CA GLY A 74 -13.88 -4.07 -14.70
C GLY A 74 -13.55 -3.05 -15.78
N TRP A 75 -12.27 -2.71 -15.98
CA TRP A 75 -11.82 -1.74 -16.99
C TRP A 75 -10.85 -2.31 -18.02
N ASN A 76 -10.00 -3.27 -17.61
CA ASN A 76 -8.95 -3.85 -18.46
C ASN A 76 -8.78 -5.33 -18.15
N LYS A 77 -8.04 -6.05 -19.01
CA LYS A 77 -7.62 -7.42 -18.72
C LYS A 77 -6.66 -7.42 -17.51
N PRO A 78 -6.89 -8.27 -16.50
CA PRO A 78 -6.00 -8.35 -15.35
C PRO A 78 -4.59 -8.78 -15.73
N ASP A 79 -3.62 -8.06 -15.21
CA ASP A 79 -2.21 -8.43 -15.27
C ASP A 79 -1.96 -9.67 -14.41
N GLN A 80 -1.60 -10.79 -15.04
CA GLN A 80 -1.38 -12.06 -14.36
C GLN A 80 -0.24 -12.01 -13.34
N ALA A 81 0.74 -11.13 -13.53
CA ALA A 81 1.80 -10.95 -12.52
C ALA A 81 1.22 -10.32 -11.25
N LEU A 82 0.45 -9.24 -11.40
CA LEU A 82 -0.22 -8.60 -10.27
C LEU A 82 -1.15 -9.56 -9.53
N LEU A 83 -1.95 -10.36 -10.25
CA LEU A 83 -2.84 -11.33 -9.62
C LEU A 83 -2.09 -12.38 -8.79
N ARG A 84 -0.91 -12.84 -9.26
CA ARG A 84 -0.07 -13.74 -8.46
C ARG A 84 0.44 -13.06 -7.19
N ASP A 85 0.86 -11.80 -7.29
CA ASP A 85 1.38 -11.04 -6.15
C ASP A 85 0.31 -10.67 -5.11
N LEU A 86 -0.96 -10.57 -5.54
CA LEU A 86 -2.13 -10.39 -4.66
C LEU A 86 -2.55 -11.69 -3.96
N GLY A 87 -2.15 -12.85 -4.50
CA GLY A 87 -2.42 -14.15 -3.91
C GLY A 87 -3.91 -14.39 -3.70
N ASN A 88 -4.31 -14.62 -2.45
CA ASN A 88 -5.70 -14.95 -2.08
C ASN A 88 -6.55 -13.72 -1.70
N LEU A 89 -6.03 -12.49 -1.86
CA LEU A 89 -6.84 -11.30 -1.62
C LEU A 89 -8.05 -11.29 -2.58
N PRO A 90 -9.27 -11.03 -2.08
CA PRO A 90 -10.45 -11.00 -2.94
C PRO A 90 -10.55 -9.69 -3.71
N GLU A 91 -11.00 -9.76 -4.96
CA GLU A 91 -11.54 -8.58 -5.65
C GLU A 91 -12.94 -8.30 -5.14
N LEU A 92 -13.10 -7.23 -4.35
CA LEU A 92 -14.37 -6.86 -3.71
C LEU A 92 -15.37 -6.27 -4.71
N ALA A 93 -14.86 -5.64 -5.77
CA ALA A 93 -15.67 -5.10 -6.86
C ALA A 93 -14.82 -4.99 -8.13
N SER A 94 -15.39 -5.39 -9.27
CA SER A 94 -14.70 -5.27 -10.58
C SER A 94 -14.43 -3.82 -10.97
N LYS A 95 -15.26 -2.88 -10.51
CA LYS A 95 -15.10 -1.42 -10.69
C LYS A 95 -14.94 -0.74 -9.32
N TYR A 96 -15.86 0.15 -8.96
CA TYR A 96 -15.85 0.81 -7.66
C TYR A 96 -16.67 -0.01 -6.66
N PRO A 97 -16.16 -0.22 -5.43
CA PRO A 97 -16.92 -0.86 -4.36
C PRO A 97 -17.99 0.11 -3.85
N SER A 98 -19.12 -0.45 -3.41
CA SER A 98 -20.12 0.29 -2.65
C SER A 98 -19.64 0.55 -1.22
N LEU A 99 -20.28 1.47 -0.50
CA LEU A 99 -19.96 1.68 0.92
C LEU A 99 -20.26 0.42 1.73
N GLU A 100 -21.36 -0.25 1.42
CA GLU A 100 -21.76 -1.52 2.03
C GLU A 100 -20.71 -2.60 1.80
N THR A 101 -20.11 -2.66 0.61
CA THR A 101 -19.00 -3.58 0.30
C THR A 101 -17.79 -3.30 1.21
N LEU A 102 -17.40 -2.04 1.38
CA LEU A 102 -16.26 -1.66 2.23
C LEU A 102 -16.55 -1.92 3.72
N LEU A 103 -17.77 -1.65 4.18
CA LEU A 103 -18.20 -1.92 5.55
C LEU A 103 -18.23 -3.42 5.85
N ASN A 104 -18.72 -4.24 4.91
CA ASN A 104 -18.78 -5.70 5.07
C ASN A 104 -17.38 -6.34 5.06
N ALA A 105 -16.41 -5.71 4.38
CA ALA A 105 -15.00 -6.07 4.47
C ALA A 105 -14.33 -5.57 5.78
N ASN A 106 -15.03 -4.80 6.61
CA ASN A 106 -14.48 -4.08 7.77
C ASN A 106 -13.22 -3.29 7.38
N ALA A 107 -13.25 -2.59 6.24
CA ALA A 107 -12.08 -1.83 5.79
C ALA A 107 -11.79 -0.65 6.74
N ASP A 108 -10.55 -0.50 7.18
CA ASP A 108 -10.07 0.63 7.99
C ASP A 108 -9.30 1.66 7.14
N PHE A 109 -8.93 1.28 5.91
CA PHE A 109 -8.24 2.14 4.98
C PHE A 109 -8.64 1.80 3.55
N TYR A 110 -8.95 2.81 2.75
CA TYR A 110 -9.30 2.68 1.35
C TYR A 110 -8.41 3.62 0.53
N PHE A 111 -7.54 3.02 -0.28
CA PHE A 111 -6.56 3.72 -1.11
C PHE A 111 -7.05 3.76 -2.55
N ALA A 112 -7.63 4.90 -2.94
CA ALA A 112 -8.35 5.03 -4.20
C ALA A 112 -7.96 6.29 -4.98
N GLY A 113 -7.90 6.19 -6.31
CA GLY A 113 -7.62 7.32 -7.19
C GLY A 113 -8.89 7.89 -7.83
N TRP A 114 -8.83 9.16 -8.25
CA TRP A 114 -9.72 9.85 -9.21
C TRP A 114 -11.24 9.62 -9.04
N ASN A 115 -11.90 10.63 -8.45
CA ASN A 115 -13.28 11.05 -8.70
C ASN A 115 -14.32 9.98 -9.07
N ARG A 116 -14.88 9.29 -8.06
CA ARG A 116 -16.33 8.93 -7.99
C ARG A 116 -16.76 8.22 -6.69
N ALA A 117 -15.85 7.58 -5.95
CA ALA A 117 -16.18 6.92 -4.66
C ALA A 117 -15.67 7.66 -3.41
N ALA A 118 -14.62 8.47 -3.54
CA ALA A 118 -14.08 9.29 -2.47
C ALA A 118 -13.89 10.72 -2.99
N CYS A 119 -14.35 11.70 -2.21
CA CYS A 119 -14.48 13.12 -2.52
C CYS A 119 -13.54 13.65 -3.62
N GLY A 120 -14.08 14.13 -4.75
CA GLY A 120 -13.60 15.29 -5.53
C GLY A 120 -12.18 15.31 -6.15
N CYS A 121 -11.28 14.41 -5.80
CA CYS A 121 -9.85 14.64 -5.98
C CYS A 121 -9.23 14.15 -7.29
N LYS A 122 -8.22 14.90 -7.74
CA LYS A 122 -7.24 14.51 -8.78
C LYS A 122 -6.05 13.69 -8.24
N SER A 123 -5.91 13.56 -6.91
CA SER A 123 -4.84 12.81 -6.22
C SER A 123 -5.39 11.53 -5.56
N PRO A 124 -4.55 10.55 -5.20
CA PRO A 124 -4.98 9.38 -4.43
C PRO A 124 -5.62 9.84 -3.12
N VAL A 125 -6.88 9.45 -2.94
CA VAL A 125 -7.65 9.69 -1.72
C VAL A 125 -7.33 8.56 -0.75
N LEU A 126 -6.78 8.93 0.40
CA LEU A 126 -6.69 8.07 1.57
C LEU A 126 -8.00 8.28 2.33
N THR A 127 -8.84 7.25 2.42
CA THR A 127 -10.12 7.35 3.14
C THR A 127 -10.40 6.18 4.05
N ILE A 128 -11.25 6.42 5.04
CA ILE A 128 -11.59 5.58 6.21
C ILE A 128 -10.47 5.58 7.27
N ALA A 129 -10.92 5.62 8.53
CA ALA A 129 -10.22 6.07 9.73
C ALA A 129 -9.59 4.92 10.53
#